data_AF-A0A1S4DC12-F1
#
_entry.id   AF-A0A1S4DC12-F1
#
_cell.length_a   1.000
_cell.length_b   1.000
_cell.length_c   1.000
_cell.angle_alpha   90.00
_cell.angle_beta   90.00
_cell.angle_gamma   90.00
#
_symmetry.space_group_name_H-M   'P 1'
#
loop_
_entity.id
_entity.type
_entity.pdbx_description
1 polymer ?
#
loop_
_entity_poly.entity_id
_entity_poly.type
_entity_poly.pdbx_seq_one_letter_code
_entity_poly.pdbx_strand_id
1 'polypeptide(L)'
;HVVRSCYNVYLGGMNGTNQICAKSVLAQMMMIVFTRVEENSMMVEFKTVSVAELLEFTDRNLNEGSSIQFAQNFLNEIVDAKSKEGLAESKLCLQLENDKGEKKKGEPTDGELSEGADLSGYSKIREDGFMLFKNLCKLSMKFSSQEHADDNILLRGKVLSLELLKVIMDNAGPIWRSNERFLNVIKQFLCLSLLKNSALSVMTIFQLLCSIFKNLLSKYRSGLKSEIGIFFPMLILRVLENVLQPSFLQKMTVLSLLEEVSKDPQIIIDVFVNYDCDVDAPNIFERTVNGLLKTALGPPPGSTTTLSPVQDITFRSESVKCLVTIIKSMGTWMDQQLKVGEPNLDKVSDHEVPEAAASVCEEGNIIDYELHPEANSEFSGAAALEQRRAYKLEIQKGVSLFNRKPSKGIDFLMSTKKLGNSPEDVASFLKNATGLNPSIIGDYLGEREEFPLKVMHAYVDSFNFEGMDFGESIRYFLRGFRLPGEAQKIDRIMEKFAERYCKCNPNSFTSAETAYVLAYSVIMLNTDAHNSMVKDKVPWESL
;
A
#
# COMPACT_ATOMS: atom_id res chain seq x y z
N HIS A 1 29.45 -5.99 -10.04
CA HIS A 1 30.62 -5.10 -9.84
C HIS A 1 30.45 -3.77 -10.57
N VAL A 2 30.23 -3.79 -11.90
CA VAL A 2 30.09 -2.58 -12.74
C VAL A 2 29.05 -1.57 -12.23
N VAL A 3 27.84 -2.02 -11.88
CA VAL A 3 26.79 -1.14 -11.32
C VAL A 3 27.27 -0.42 -10.06
N ARG A 4 27.97 -1.11 -9.16
CA ARG A 4 28.50 -0.53 -7.92
C ARG A 4 29.58 0.52 -8.20
N SER A 5 30.46 0.26 -9.17
CA SER A 5 31.49 1.22 -9.58
C SER A 5 30.86 2.49 -10.14
N CYS A 6 29.90 2.39 -11.05
CA CYS A 6 29.21 3.54 -11.62
C CYS A 6 28.37 4.30 -10.58
N TYR A 7 27.74 3.58 -9.65
CA TYR A 7 27.05 4.16 -8.50
C TYR A 7 27.99 4.97 -7.59
N ASN A 8 29.20 4.46 -7.33
CA ASN A 8 30.21 5.20 -6.56
C ASN A 8 30.76 6.42 -7.32
N VAL A 9 30.87 6.35 -8.65
CA VAL A 9 31.24 7.52 -9.49
C VAL A 9 30.17 8.60 -9.38
N TYR A 10 28.88 8.24 -9.36
CA TYR A 10 27.82 9.19 -9.09
C TYR A 10 27.98 9.84 -7.71
N LEU A 11 28.11 9.03 -6.66
CA LEU A 11 28.21 9.52 -5.28
C LEU A 11 29.43 10.41 -5.04
N GLY A 12 30.60 10.00 -5.51
CA GLY A 12 31.86 10.73 -5.35
C GLY A 12 32.11 11.81 -6.40
N GLY A 13 31.25 11.93 -7.42
CA GLY A 13 31.41 12.89 -8.50
C GLY A 13 31.24 14.32 -7.98
N MET A 14 32.27 15.16 -8.16
CA MET A 14 32.24 16.59 -7.81
C MET A 14 31.68 17.47 -8.94
N ASN A 15 31.65 16.96 -10.17
CA ASN A 15 31.15 17.66 -11.37
C ASN A 15 29.75 17.15 -11.76
N GLY A 16 28.78 18.07 -11.93
CA GLY A 16 27.42 17.79 -12.40
C GLY A 16 27.34 16.95 -13.67
N THR A 17 28.19 17.20 -14.66
CA THR A 17 28.22 16.42 -15.91
C THR A 17 28.56 14.97 -15.65
N ASN A 18 29.55 14.68 -14.79
CA ASN A 18 29.94 13.32 -14.43
C ASN A 18 28.81 12.60 -13.68
N GLN A 19 28.07 13.33 -12.83
CA GLN A 19 26.91 12.80 -12.13
C GLN A 19 25.79 12.45 -13.11
N ILE A 20 25.46 13.34 -14.05
CA ILE A 20 24.45 13.10 -15.08
C ILE A 20 24.85 11.91 -15.95
N CYS A 21 26.10 11.83 -16.41
CA CYS A 21 26.59 10.70 -17.20
C CYS A 21 26.50 9.39 -16.40
N ALA A 22 26.97 9.35 -15.15
CA ALA A 22 26.90 8.16 -14.32
C ALA A 22 25.45 7.71 -14.05
N LYS A 23 24.55 8.65 -13.72
CA LYS A 23 23.11 8.39 -13.53
C LYS A 23 22.47 7.82 -14.79
N SER A 24 22.78 8.41 -15.95
CA SER A 24 22.22 7.99 -17.24
C SER A 24 22.73 6.61 -17.68
N VAL A 25 24.02 6.34 -17.46
CA VAL A 25 24.62 5.01 -17.67
C VAL A 25 24.00 3.97 -16.73
N LEU A 26 23.80 4.29 -15.46
CA LEU A 26 23.13 3.40 -14.52
C LEU A 26 21.70 3.10 -14.95
N ALA A 27 20.93 4.10 -15.39
CA ALA A 27 19.57 3.90 -15.89
C ALA A 27 19.57 3.02 -17.14
N GLN A 28 20.50 3.23 -18.09
CA GLN A 28 20.65 2.37 -19.27
C GLN A 28 21.00 0.93 -18.88
N MET A 29 21.88 0.74 -17.89
CA MET A 29 22.20 -0.58 -17.35
C MET A 29 20.97 -1.25 -16.75
N MET A 30 20.13 -0.50 -16.00
CA MET A 30 18.89 -1.06 -15.47
C MET A 30 17.96 -1.48 -16.60
N MET A 31 17.75 -0.62 -17.60
CA MET A 31 16.92 -0.96 -18.76
C MET A 31 17.37 -2.27 -19.41
N ILE A 32 18.66 -2.40 -19.73
CA ILE A 32 19.20 -3.61 -20.36
C ILE A 32 19.02 -4.83 -19.46
N VAL A 33 19.43 -4.75 -18.19
CA VAL A 33 19.36 -5.90 -17.27
C VAL A 33 17.91 -6.35 -17.08
N PHE A 34 16.97 -5.45 -16.90
CA PHE A 34 15.59 -5.80 -16.62
C PHE A 34 14.81 -6.23 -17.88
N THR A 35 15.18 -5.77 -19.08
CA THR A 35 14.72 -6.37 -20.35
C THR A 35 15.24 -7.81 -20.49
N ARG A 36 16.51 -8.06 -20.16
CA ARG A 36 17.08 -9.43 -20.16
C ARG A 36 16.41 -10.35 -19.14
N VAL A 37 16.03 -9.82 -17.98
CA VAL A 37 15.27 -10.58 -16.96
C VAL A 37 13.89 -10.99 -17.50
N GLU A 38 13.21 -10.07 -18.19
CA GLU A 38 11.91 -10.31 -18.82
C GLU A 38 12.01 -11.42 -19.89
N GLU A 39 12.87 -11.22 -20.89
CA GLU A 39 13.02 -12.12 -22.04
C GLU A 39 13.83 -13.39 -21.72
N ASN A 40 14.50 -13.41 -20.56
CA ASN A 40 15.43 -14.46 -20.17
C ASN A 40 16.53 -14.73 -21.20
N SER A 41 17.05 -13.68 -21.82
CA SER A 41 18.02 -13.75 -22.90
C SER A 41 19.14 -12.73 -22.68
N MET A 42 20.35 -13.03 -23.15
CA MET A 42 21.43 -12.03 -23.21
C MET A 42 21.32 -11.13 -24.45
N MET A 43 20.67 -11.64 -25.50
CA MET A 43 20.39 -10.95 -26.75
C MET A 43 18.97 -10.40 -26.68
N VAL A 44 18.86 -9.11 -26.38
CA VAL A 44 17.59 -8.40 -26.27
C VAL A 44 17.69 -7.06 -26.98
N GLU A 45 16.59 -6.63 -27.59
CA GLU A 45 16.47 -5.27 -28.08
C GLU A 45 16.10 -4.36 -26.92
N PHE A 46 16.76 -3.22 -26.81
CA PHE A 46 16.50 -2.26 -25.74
C PHE A 46 16.49 -0.84 -26.31
N LYS A 47 15.68 0.01 -25.69
CA LYS A 47 15.64 1.44 -26.02
C LYS A 47 16.75 2.18 -25.29
N THR A 48 17.35 3.16 -25.96
CA THR A 48 18.25 4.10 -25.31
C THR A 48 17.44 5.05 -24.42
N VAL A 49 17.91 5.25 -23.19
CA VAL A 49 17.29 6.17 -22.23
C VAL A 49 17.45 7.61 -22.72
N SER A 50 16.36 8.37 -22.67
CA SER A 50 16.40 9.82 -22.84
C SER A 50 16.90 10.46 -21.55
N VAL A 51 18.09 11.09 -21.60
CA VAL A 51 18.68 11.80 -20.46
C VAL A 51 17.76 12.93 -20.01
N ALA A 52 17.11 13.61 -20.97
CA ALA A 52 16.18 14.70 -20.67
C ALA A 52 14.94 14.23 -19.90
N GLU A 53 14.43 13.04 -20.18
CA GLU A 53 13.27 12.46 -19.47
C GLU A 53 13.66 11.83 -18.12
N LEU A 54 14.92 11.39 -17.98
CA LEU A 54 15.46 10.81 -16.75
C LEU A 54 15.72 11.87 -15.67
N LEU A 55 15.99 13.12 -16.06
CA LEU A 55 16.22 14.23 -15.15
C LEU A 55 14.89 14.93 -14.84
N GLU A 56 14.31 14.65 -13.66
CA GLU A 56 13.20 15.45 -13.15
C GLU A 56 13.69 16.85 -12.70
N PHE A 57 12.76 17.80 -12.56
CA PHE A 57 13.01 19.24 -12.30
C PHE A 57 13.97 19.60 -11.15
N THR A 58 14.34 18.66 -10.28
CA THR A 58 15.19 18.84 -9.10
C THR A 58 16.69 18.83 -9.41
N ASP A 59 17.11 18.41 -10.61
CA ASP A 59 18.50 18.47 -11.09
C ASP A 59 18.88 19.87 -11.66
N ARG A 60 18.05 20.90 -11.45
CA ARG A 60 18.29 22.27 -11.96
C ARG A 60 19.57 22.94 -11.49
N ASN A 61 20.20 22.46 -10.42
CA ASN A 61 21.54 22.93 -10.02
C ASN A 61 22.66 22.39 -10.93
N LEU A 62 22.35 21.44 -11.83
CA LEU A 62 23.25 20.83 -12.81
C LEU A 62 22.86 21.16 -14.26
N ASN A 63 21.82 21.98 -14.48
CA ASN A 63 21.30 22.34 -15.80
C ASN A 63 22.18 23.37 -16.51
N GLU A 64 23.37 22.94 -16.92
CA GLU A 64 23.97 23.49 -18.13
C GLU A 64 23.40 22.66 -19.29
N GLY A 65 22.58 23.23 -20.18
CA GLY A 65 22.00 22.48 -21.31
C GLY A 65 23.03 21.73 -22.18
N SER A 66 24.29 22.16 -22.13
CA SER A 66 25.46 21.46 -22.68
C SER A 66 25.70 20.08 -22.07
N SER A 67 25.53 19.92 -20.75
CA SER A 67 25.78 18.67 -20.03
C SER A 67 24.76 17.58 -20.37
N ILE A 68 23.49 17.95 -20.56
CA ILE A 68 22.43 17.01 -20.97
C ILE A 68 22.71 16.49 -22.38
N GLN A 69 23.01 17.39 -23.31
CA GLN A 69 23.34 17.00 -24.69
C GLN A 69 24.62 16.15 -24.74
N PHE A 70 25.64 16.52 -23.96
CA PHE A 70 26.87 15.75 -23.85
C PHE A 70 26.61 14.33 -23.34
N ALA A 71 25.86 14.20 -22.23
CA ALA A 71 25.53 12.90 -21.66
C ALA A 71 24.69 12.04 -22.62
N GLN A 72 23.75 12.64 -23.36
CA GLN A 72 22.97 11.92 -24.37
C GLN A 72 23.84 11.44 -25.53
N ASN A 73 24.73 12.28 -26.05
CA ASN A 73 25.66 11.90 -27.12
C ASN A 73 26.60 10.78 -26.65
N PHE A 74 27.14 10.89 -25.43
CA PHE A 74 27.98 9.86 -24.82
C PHE A 74 27.24 8.52 -24.67
N LEU A 75 25.98 8.54 -24.21
CA LEU A 75 25.17 7.33 -24.14
C LEU A 75 24.92 6.69 -25.52
N ASN A 76 24.55 7.51 -26.51
CA ASN A 76 24.31 7.03 -27.86
C ASN A 76 25.57 6.38 -28.45
N GLU A 77 26.75 6.99 -28.26
CA GLU A 77 28.03 6.43 -28.70
C GLU A 77 28.30 5.06 -28.07
N ILE A 78 28.05 4.89 -26.76
CA ILE A 78 28.22 3.60 -26.07
C ILE A 78 27.27 2.53 -26.63
N VAL A 79 26.00 2.89 -26.86
CA VAL A 79 25.00 1.96 -27.40
C VAL A 79 25.31 1.59 -28.86
N ASP A 80 25.74 2.54 -29.67
CA ASP A 80 26.10 2.36 -31.08
C ASP A 80 27.42 1.61 -31.27
N ALA A 81 28.39 1.76 -30.36
CA ALA A 81 29.61 0.95 -30.37
C ALA A 81 29.27 -0.54 -30.22
N LYS A 82 28.28 -0.87 -29.38
CA LYS A 82 27.85 -2.24 -29.15
C LYS A 82 27.07 -2.85 -30.33
N SER A 83 26.29 -2.05 -31.06
CA SER A 83 25.61 -2.52 -32.28
C SER A 83 26.62 -2.83 -33.40
N LYS A 84 27.80 -2.21 -33.40
CA LYS A 84 28.91 -2.50 -34.32
C LYS A 84 29.80 -3.67 -33.87
N GLU A 85 29.98 -3.89 -32.57
CA GLU A 85 30.77 -5.01 -32.01
C GLU A 85 29.97 -6.32 -31.82
N GLY A 86 28.64 -6.29 -31.94
CA GLY A 86 27.74 -7.44 -31.72
C GLY A 86 28.01 -8.68 -32.60
N LEU A 87 28.80 -8.56 -33.67
CA LEU A 87 29.24 -9.71 -34.48
C LEU A 87 30.31 -10.57 -33.78
N ALA A 88 31.06 -10.02 -32.81
CA ALA A 88 32.14 -10.72 -32.11
C ALA A 88 31.67 -11.39 -30.80
N GLU A 89 30.71 -10.80 -30.06
CA GLU A 89 30.18 -11.35 -28.80
C GLU A 89 29.37 -12.65 -28.99
N SER A 90 28.82 -12.90 -30.17
CA SER A 90 28.10 -14.15 -30.51
C SER A 90 28.97 -15.41 -30.30
N LYS A 91 30.29 -15.31 -30.50
CA LYS A 91 31.23 -16.42 -30.25
C LYS A 91 31.56 -16.64 -28.77
N LEU A 92 31.48 -15.60 -27.94
CA LEU A 92 31.80 -15.69 -26.51
C LEU A 92 30.61 -16.19 -25.67
N CYS A 93 29.38 -15.83 -26.05
CA CYS A 93 28.15 -16.34 -25.40
C CYS A 93 27.99 -17.86 -25.55
N LEU A 94 28.34 -18.43 -26.70
CA LEU A 94 28.28 -19.88 -26.95
C LEU A 94 29.33 -20.69 -26.15
N GLN A 95 30.39 -20.04 -25.64
CA GLN A 95 31.41 -20.70 -24.81
C GLN A 95 31.01 -20.78 -23.33
N LEU A 96 30.25 -19.79 -22.82
CA LEU A 96 29.82 -19.76 -21.42
C LEU A 96 28.65 -20.71 -21.11
N GLU A 97 27.90 -21.16 -22.12
CA GLU A 97 26.86 -22.19 -21.94
C GLU A 97 27.43 -23.61 -21.81
N ASN A 98 28.65 -23.85 -22.30
CA ASN A 98 29.28 -25.17 -22.34
C ASN A 98 30.15 -25.51 -21.12
N ASP A 99 30.45 -24.56 -20.22
CA ASP A 99 31.41 -24.77 -19.13
C ASP A 99 30.72 -25.00 -17.77
N LYS A 100 29.77 -25.95 -17.72
CA LYS A 100 29.22 -26.50 -16.47
C LYS A 100 30.01 -27.73 -16.05
N GLY A 101 30.99 -27.53 -15.16
CA GLY A 101 31.56 -28.64 -14.40
C GLY A 101 32.73 -28.23 -13.52
N GLU A 102 32.47 -27.82 -12.28
CA GLU A 102 33.17 -28.32 -11.08
C GLU A 102 32.67 -27.63 -9.80
N LYS A 103 32.13 -28.43 -8.88
CA LYS A 103 31.72 -28.00 -7.53
C LYS A 103 32.95 -28.03 -6.62
N LYS A 104 33.30 -26.90 -5.98
CA LYS A 104 34.12 -26.90 -4.76
C LYS A 104 33.29 -26.48 -3.56
N LYS A 105 33.25 -27.36 -2.55
CA LYS A 105 32.66 -27.14 -1.22
C LYS A 105 33.56 -26.23 -0.39
N GLY A 106 32.97 -25.29 0.35
CA GLY A 106 33.57 -24.55 1.46
C GLY A 106 32.52 -24.36 2.56
N GLU A 107 32.94 -24.54 3.81
CA GLU A 107 32.16 -24.62 5.06
C GLU A 107 31.49 -23.30 5.52
N PRO A 108 30.50 -23.36 6.44
CA PRO A 108 29.68 -22.21 6.84
C PRO A 108 30.25 -21.47 8.05
N THR A 109 29.91 -20.18 8.15
CA THR A 109 29.98 -19.39 9.38
C THR A 109 28.62 -18.73 9.63
N ASP A 110 28.18 -18.83 10.88
CA ASP A 110 26.80 -18.70 11.38
C ASP A 110 26.08 -17.36 11.15
N GLY A 111 24.74 -17.45 11.06
CA GLY A 111 23.88 -16.51 11.78
C GLY A 111 22.91 -15.61 10.99
N GLU A 112 22.30 -16.02 9.87
CA GLU A 112 21.11 -15.33 9.34
C GLU A 112 20.06 -16.34 8.82
N LEU A 113 18.80 -16.03 9.08
CA LEU A 113 17.60 -16.85 8.87
C LEU A 113 17.58 -17.57 7.51
N SER A 114 17.30 -18.87 7.59
CA SER A 114 17.13 -19.82 6.49
C SER A 114 16.10 -19.36 5.44
N GLU A 115 16.57 -18.79 4.32
CA GLU A 115 15.83 -18.68 3.04
C GLU A 115 16.42 -19.69 2.04
N GLY A 116 16.27 -20.98 2.33
CA GLY A 116 16.48 -22.05 1.36
C GLY A 116 15.20 -22.34 0.57
N ALA A 117 14.68 -21.36 -0.18
CA ALA A 117 13.69 -21.64 -1.21
C ALA A 117 14.46 -22.10 -2.46
N ASP A 118 14.19 -23.34 -2.91
CA ASP A 118 14.81 -24.00 -4.06
C ASP A 118 15.19 -23.04 -5.20
N LEU A 119 16.48 -22.72 -5.29
CA LEU A 119 17.10 -21.91 -6.35
C LEU A 119 17.40 -22.72 -7.61
N SER A 120 16.98 -23.98 -7.68
CA SER A 120 17.45 -24.96 -8.67
C SER A 120 16.82 -24.83 -10.07
N GLY A 121 15.78 -23.99 -10.23
CA GLY A 121 14.99 -23.91 -11.48
C GLY A 121 15.04 -22.59 -12.25
N TYR A 122 15.80 -21.57 -11.81
CA TYR A 122 15.82 -20.26 -12.46
C TYR A 122 17.10 -19.99 -13.25
N SER A 123 16.98 -19.21 -14.32
CA SER A 123 18.14 -18.78 -15.08
C SER A 123 18.99 -17.81 -14.26
N LYS A 124 20.31 -17.89 -14.46
CA LYS A 124 21.27 -16.97 -13.84
C LYS A 124 20.95 -15.50 -14.13
N ILE A 125 20.41 -15.19 -15.32
CA ILE A 125 20.01 -13.83 -15.73
C ILE A 125 18.95 -13.26 -14.79
N ARG A 126 17.91 -14.04 -14.50
CA ARG A 126 16.82 -13.58 -13.64
C ARG A 126 17.24 -13.51 -12.17
N GLU A 127 18.13 -14.39 -11.74
CA GLU A 127 18.71 -14.34 -10.40
C GLU A 127 19.59 -13.09 -10.19
N ASP A 128 20.43 -12.74 -11.17
CA ASP A 128 21.23 -11.52 -11.14
C ASP A 128 20.34 -10.26 -11.07
N GLY A 129 19.27 -10.22 -11.87
CA GLY A 129 18.29 -9.13 -11.83
C GLY A 129 17.55 -9.02 -10.50
N PHE A 130 17.16 -10.16 -9.92
CA PHE A 130 16.54 -10.24 -8.60
C PHE A 130 17.46 -9.67 -7.50
N MET A 131 18.72 -10.10 -7.49
CA MET A 131 19.71 -9.63 -6.52
C MET A 131 20.00 -8.14 -6.69
N LEU A 132 20.05 -7.66 -7.93
CA LEU A 132 20.21 -6.24 -8.22
C LEU A 132 19.04 -5.41 -7.69
N PHE A 133 17.79 -5.83 -7.95
CA PHE A 133 16.58 -5.17 -7.44
C PHE A 133 16.56 -5.11 -5.91
N LYS A 134 16.82 -6.26 -5.25
CA LYS A 134 16.90 -6.36 -3.79
C LYS A 134 17.96 -5.42 -3.22
N ASN A 135 19.13 -5.34 -3.87
CA ASN A 135 20.21 -4.45 -3.44
C ASN A 135 19.86 -2.96 -3.59
N LEU A 136 19.19 -2.56 -4.68
CA LEU A 136 18.71 -1.18 -4.86
C LEU A 136 17.70 -0.79 -3.78
N CYS A 137 16.75 -1.67 -3.46
CA CYS A 137 15.82 -1.46 -2.34
C CYS A 137 16.55 -1.34 -1.00
N LYS A 138 17.60 -2.13 -0.77
CA LYS A 138 18.41 -2.01 0.46
C LYS A 138 19.18 -0.68 0.50
N LEU A 139 19.72 -0.22 -0.63
CA LEU A 139 20.45 1.04 -0.72
C LEU A 139 19.55 2.26 -0.47
N SER A 140 18.30 2.25 -0.95
CA SER A 140 17.33 3.31 -0.66
C SER A 140 16.91 3.38 0.82
N MET A 141 17.21 2.35 1.62
CA MET A 141 16.83 2.25 3.03
C MET A 141 17.96 2.52 4.03
N LYS A 142 19.22 2.68 3.59
CA LYS A 142 20.36 2.85 4.51
C LYS A 142 20.17 4.10 5.39
N PHE A 143 20.32 3.93 6.70
CA PHE A 143 20.08 5.01 7.69
C PHE A 143 21.24 5.99 7.75
N SER A 144 20.92 7.21 8.19
CA SER A 144 21.88 8.15 8.76
C SER A 144 21.32 8.67 10.09
N SER A 145 22.17 8.81 11.10
CA SER A 145 21.86 9.56 12.31
C SER A 145 22.11 11.03 11.98
N GLN A 146 21.08 11.87 12.10
CA GLN A 146 21.17 13.32 11.86
C GLN A 146 22.29 13.93 12.70
N GLU A 147 23.47 14.18 12.12
CA GLU A 147 24.54 15.02 12.71
C GLU A 147 25.83 15.14 11.85
N HIS A 148 25.98 14.50 10.68
CA HIS A 148 27.25 14.47 9.94
C HIS A 148 27.16 14.77 8.43
N ALA A 149 28.25 15.27 7.84
CA ALA A 149 28.37 15.60 6.41
C ALA A 149 28.09 14.39 5.47
N ASP A 150 28.24 13.17 5.98
CA ASP A 150 27.88 11.92 5.30
C ASP A 150 26.36 11.83 5.00
N ASP A 151 25.52 12.59 5.70
CA ASP A 151 24.07 12.62 5.51
C ASP A 151 23.67 13.06 4.10
N ASN A 152 24.40 14.01 3.49
CA ASN A 152 24.12 14.48 2.14
C ASN A 152 24.46 13.42 1.08
N ILE A 153 25.57 12.69 1.25
CA ILE A 153 25.97 11.61 0.36
C ILE A 153 25.00 10.44 0.48
N LEU A 154 24.58 10.09 1.70
CA LEU A 154 23.60 9.06 1.96
C LEU A 154 22.23 9.43 1.37
N LEU A 155 21.76 10.66 1.58
CA LEU A 155 20.53 11.16 0.98
C LEU A 155 20.58 11.11 -0.55
N ARG A 156 21.70 11.53 -1.13
CA ARG A 156 21.94 11.47 -2.58
C ARG A 156 21.93 10.04 -3.12
N GLY A 157 22.50 9.09 -2.37
CA GLY A 157 22.40 7.66 -2.67
C GLY A 157 20.96 7.13 -2.59
N LYS A 158 20.17 7.57 -1.61
CA LYS A 158 18.74 7.19 -1.52
C LYS A 158 17.96 7.68 -2.72
N VAL A 159 18.11 8.95 -3.09
CA VAL A 159 17.45 9.55 -4.25
C VAL A 159 17.81 8.77 -5.51
N LEU A 160 19.11 8.55 -5.78
CA LEU A 160 19.53 7.78 -6.95
C LEU A 160 18.94 6.36 -6.94
N SER A 161 18.94 5.68 -5.79
CA SER A 161 18.41 4.31 -5.70
C SER A 161 16.91 4.27 -6.01
N LEU A 162 16.14 5.25 -5.53
CA LEU A 162 14.71 5.39 -5.81
C LEU A 162 14.44 5.77 -7.28
N GLU A 163 15.27 6.61 -7.89
CA GLU A 163 15.21 6.93 -9.32
C GLU A 163 15.44 5.69 -10.18
N LEU A 164 16.46 4.88 -9.86
CA LEU A 164 16.72 3.62 -10.56
C LEU A 164 15.58 2.61 -10.36
N LEU A 165 15.01 2.53 -9.15
CA LEU A 165 13.81 1.71 -8.90
C LEU A 165 12.62 2.21 -9.72
N LYS A 166 12.41 3.52 -9.82
CA LYS A 166 11.39 4.10 -10.70
C LYS A 166 11.60 3.66 -12.16
N VAL A 167 12.81 3.77 -12.69
CA VAL A 167 13.14 3.30 -14.06
C VAL A 167 12.78 1.82 -14.24
N ILE A 168 13.10 0.98 -13.26
CA ILE A 168 12.75 -0.45 -13.30
C ILE A 168 11.23 -0.63 -13.32
N MET A 169 10.49 0.05 -12.44
CA MET A 169 9.03 -0.09 -12.36
C MET A 169 8.29 0.49 -13.58
N ASP A 170 8.82 1.56 -14.17
CA ASP A 170 8.31 2.16 -15.41
C ASP A 170 8.41 1.17 -16.58
N ASN A 171 9.43 0.30 -16.59
CA ASN A 171 9.75 -0.58 -17.72
C ASN A 171 9.57 -2.09 -17.43
N ALA A 172 9.18 -2.45 -16.21
CA ALA A 172 8.93 -3.82 -15.83
C ALA A 172 7.78 -4.43 -16.65
N GLY A 173 8.04 -5.60 -17.24
CA GLY A 173 7.09 -6.30 -18.10
C GLY A 173 6.12 -7.23 -17.36
N PRO A 174 5.42 -8.10 -18.10
CA PRO A 174 4.47 -9.07 -17.54
C PRO A 174 5.02 -9.96 -16.43
N ILE A 175 6.28 -10.43 -16.49
CA ILE A 175 6.81 -11.39 -15.51
C ILE A 175 6.80 -10.84 -14.09
N TRP A 176 7.02 -9.53 -13.94
CA TRP A 176 7.01 -8.84 -12.65
C TRP A 176 5.61 -8.81 -12.02
N ARG A 177 4.57 -8.94 -12.84
CA ARG A 177 3.16 -8.88 -12.44
C ARG A 177 2.53 -10.25 -12.26
N SER A 178 2.99 -11.26 -13.00
CA SER A 178 2.40 -12.60 -13.01
C SER A 178 3.18 -13.62 -12.20
N ASN A 179 4.50 -13.46 -12.05
CA ASN A 179 5.33 -14.40 -11.31
C ASN A 179 5.35 -14.08 -9.81
N GLU A 180 4.91 -15.04 -8.98
CA GLU A 180 4.82 -14.88 -7.53
C GLU A 180 6.15 -14.48 -6.87
N ARG A 181 7.29 -14.97 -7.37
CA ARG A 181 8.60 -14.66 -6.78
C ARG A 181 8.96 -13.19 -6.97
N PHE A 182 8.71 -12.64 -8.16
CA PHE A 182 8.93 -11.22 -8.43
C PHE A 182 7.94 -10.33 -7.67
N LEU A 183 6.66 -10.73 -7.62
CA LEU A 183 5.65 -10.06 -6.79
C LEU A 183 6.06 -10.04 -5.31
N ASN A 184 6.50 -11.17 -4.76
CA ASN A 184 6.92 -11.27 -3.36
C ASN A 184 8.12 -10.38 -3.05
N VAL A 185 9.03 -10.18 -4.01
CA VAL A 185 10.14 -9.25 -3.83
C VAL A 185 9.74 -7.79 -3.90
N ILE A 186 8.74 -7.44 -4.71
CA ILE A 186 8.11 -6.12 -4.63
C ILE A 186 7.50 -5.92 -3.23
N LYS A 187 6.73 -6.90 -2.73
CA LYS A 187 6.10 -6.85 -1.40
C LYS A 187 7.12 -6.73 -0.26
N GLN A 188 8.16 -7.55 -0.28
CA GLN A 188 9.13 -7.63 0.82
C GLN A 188 10.14 -6.49 0.81
N PHE A 189 10.62 -6.07 -0.37
CA PHE A 189 11.73 -5.12 -0.47
C PHE A 189 11.31 -3.74 -0.94
N LEU A 190 10.54 -3.63 -2.03
CA LEU A 190 10.13 -2.32 -2.56
C LEU A 190 9.15 -1.64 -1.60
N CYS A 191 8.10 -2.33 -1.15
CA CYS A 191 7.14 -1.75 -0.22
C CYS A 191 7.81 -1.34 1.11
N LEU A 192 8.72 -2.15 1.64
CA LEU A 192 9.51 -1.76 2.83
C LEU A 192 10.36 -0.51 2.57
N SER A 193 10.97 -0.40 1.38
CA SER A 193 11.70 0.80 0.95
C SER A 193 10.79 2.03 0.90
N LEU A 194 9.59 1.93 0.30
CA LEU A 194 8.63 3.02 0.25
C LEU A 194 8.19 3.45 1.66
N LEU A 195 7.92 2.48 2.54
CA LEU A 195 7.50 2.73 3.91
C LEU A 195 8.58 3.43 4.73
N LYS A 196 9.85 3.02 4.63
CA LYS A 196 10.94 3.69 5.36
C LYS A 196 11.19 5.11 4.86
N ASN A 197 11.03 5.35 3.56
CA ASN A 197 11.27 6.66 2.96
C ASN A 197 10.09 7.63 3.13
N SER A 198 8.86 7.14 3.36
CA SER A 198 7.67 8.00 3.59
C SER A 198 7.73 8.79 4.90
N ALA A 199 8.57 8.35 5.85
CA ALA A 199 8.83 9.05 7.11
C ALA A 199 9.76 10.28 6.94
N LEU A 200 10.47 10.40 5.81
CA LEU A 200 11.40 11.49 5.57
C LEU A 200 10.66 12.73 5.03
N SER A 201 11.01 13.91 5.55
CA SER A 201 10.47 15.20 5.12
C SER A 201 11.21 15.79 3.89
N VAL A 202 11.64 14.94 2.96
CA VAL A 202 12.37 15.35 1.75
C VAL A 202 11.45 15.31 0.53
N MET A 203 11.26 16.44 -0.15
CA MET A 203 10.31 16.55 -1.25
C MET A 203 10.64 15.65 -2.45
N THR A 204 11.89 15.63 -2.90
CA THR A 204 12.31 14.80 -4.04
C THR A 204 12.00 13.32 -3.79
N ILE A 205 12.23 12.85 -2.56
CA ILE A 205 11.86 11.50 -2.15
C ILE A 205 10.35 11.32 -2.25
N PHE A 206 9.55 12.24 -1.71
CA PHE A 206 8.09 12.17 -1.79
C PHE A 206 7.58 12.07 -3.24
N GLN A 207 8.12 12.86 -4.16
CA GLN A 207 7.78 12.80 -5.59
C GLN A 207 8.11 11.44 -6.21
N LEU A 208 9.29 10.89 -5.91
CA LEU A 208 9.69 9.55 -6.36
C LEU A 208 8.78 8.46 -5.79
N LEU A 209 8.40 8.56 -4.51
CA LEU A 209 7.45 7.64 -3.89
C LEU A 209 6.10 7.68 -4.60
N CYS A 210 5.57 8.87 -4.90
CA CYS A 210 4.34 9.04 -5.67
C CYS A 210 4.46 8.45 -7.08
N SER A 211 5.59 8.64 -7.75
CA SER A 211 5.83 8.14 -9.11
C SER A 211 5.92 6.61 -9.17
N ILE A 212 6.64 6.01 -8.22
CA ILE A 212 6.68 4.54 -8.07
C ILE A 212 5.29 4.02 -7.70
N PHE A 213 4.58 4.69 -6.79
CA PHE A 213 3.23 4.31 -6.37
C PHE A 213 2.22 4.38 -7.53
N LYS A 214 2.33 5.38 -8.43
CA LYS A 214 1.55 5.44 -9.68
C LYS A 214 1.72 4.15 -10.49
N ASN A 215 2.95 3.64 -10.64
CA ASN A 215 3.17 2.37 -11.33
C ASN A 215 2.54 1.18 -10.59
N LEU A 216 2.64 1.11 -9.27
CA LEU A 216 1.99 0.05 -8.48
C LEU A 216 0.47 0.07 -8.71
N LEU A 217 -0.12 1.26 -8.69
CA LEU A 217 -1.55 1.45 -8.92
C LEU A 217 -1.97 1.23 -10.38
N SER A 218 -1.14 1.53 -11.37
CA SER A 218 -1.50 1.34 -12.79
C SER A 218 -1.25 -0.10 -13.29
N LYS A 219 -0.26 -0.81 -12.75
CA LYS A 219 0.22 -2.08 -13.32
C LYS A 219 0.13 -3.30 -12.38
N TYR A 220 0.11 -3.11 -11.06
CA TYR A 220 0.28 -4.20 -10.08
C TYR A 220 -0.94 -4.41 -9.15
N ARG A 221 -2.10 -3.83 -9.48
CA ARG A 221 -3.30 -3.84 -8.61
C ARG A 221 -3.74 -5.23 -8.15
N SER A 222 -3.70 -6.21 -9.05
CA SER A 222 -4.12 -7.59 -8.76
C SER A 222 -3.20 -8.28 -7.74
N GLY A 223 -1.88 -8.03 -7.82
CA GLY A 223 -0.89 -8.66 -6.95
C GLY A 223 -0.62 -7.93 -5.63
N LEU A 224 -0.94 -6.64 -5.55
CA LEU A 224 -0.56 -5.74 -4.45
C LEU A 224 -1.75 -5.03 -3.79
N LYS A 225 -2.95 -5.66 -3.76
CA LYS A 225 -4.16 -5.07 -3.18
C LYS A 225 -3.95 -4.61 -1.73
N SER A 226 -3.40 -5.46 -0.87
CA SER A 226 -3.19 -5.12 0.54
C SER A 226 -2.21 -3.96 0.72
N GLU A 227 -1.10 -3.99 -0.03
CA GLU A 227 -0.06 -2.97 0.02
C GLU A 227 -0.58 -1.63 -0.49
N ILE A 228 -1.30 -1.60 -1.63
CA ILE A 228 -1.93 -0.38 -2.15
C ILE A 228 -2.92 0.17 -1.12
N GLY A 229 -3.68 -0.70 -0.44
CA GLY A 229 -4.57 -0.32 0.66
C GLY A 229 -3.89 0.41 1.82
N ILE A 230 -2.59 0.18 2.03
CA ILE A 230 -1.77 0.85 3.06
C ILE A 230 -1.10 2.11 2.50
N PHE A 231 -0.51 2.04 1.30
CA PHE A 231 0.23 3.16 0.72
C PHE A 231 -0.68 4.28 0.23
N PHE A 232 -1.89 3.98 -0.26
CA PHE A 232 -2.80 5.02 -0.76
C PHE A 232 -3.23 5.98 0.36
N PRO A 233 -3.71 5.53 1.54
CA PRO A 233 -3.99 6.46 2.63
C PRO A 233 -2.76 7.20 3.13
N MET A 234 -1.61 6.52 3.18
CA MET A 234 -0.36 7.10 3.70
C MET A 234 0.21 8.22 2.80
N LEU A 235 0.24 8.01 1.47
CA LEU A 235 0.86 8.93 0.52
C LEU A 235 -0.14 9.95 -0.05
N ILE A 236 -1.35 9.51 -0.36
CA ILE A 236 -2.36 10.31 -1.07
C ILE A 236 -3.32 10.94 -0.09
N LEU A 237 -4.08 10.14 0.68
CA LEU A 237 -5.14 10.68 1.54
C LEU A 237 -4.58 11.56 2.66
N ARG A 238 -3.45 11.20 3.28
CA ARG A 238 -2.79 12.03 4.31
C ARG A 238 -2.55 13.47 3.84
N VAL A 239 -2.11 13.63 2.60
CA VAL A 239 -1.81 14.94 1.99
C VAL A 239 -3.10 15.61 1.52
N LEU A 240 -4.02 14.85 0.93
CA LEU A 240 -5.29 15.35 0.41
C LEU A 240 -6.26 15.80 1.51
N GLU A 241 -6.29 15.13 2.65
CA GLU A 241 -7.17 15.45 3.78
C GLU A 241 -6.61 16.55 4.68
N ASN A 242 -5.31 16.85 4.59
CA ASN A 242 -4.72 18.01 5.26
C ASN A 242 -5.10 19.30 4.52
N VAL A 243 -6.14 19.99 5.02
CA VAL A 243 -6.63 21.26 4.49
C VAL A 243 -6.14 22.46 5.31
N LEU A 244 -5.85 22.26 6.60
CA LEU A 244 -5.49 23.34 7.51
C LEU A 244 -4.06 23.83 7.29
N GLN A 245 -3.11 22.92 7.10
CA GLN A 245 -1.68 23.23 6.98
C GLN A 245 -1.01 22.41 5.86
N PRO A 246 -1.47 22.54 4.60
CA PRO A 246 -0.95 21.75 3.48
C PRO A 246 0.44 22.23 3.05
N SER A 247 1.31 21.27 2.70
CA SER A 247 2.50 21.57 1.91
C SER A 247 2.10 21.77 0.46
N PHE A 248 2.38 22.96 -0.10
CA PHE A 248 2.01 23.31 -1.47
C PHE A 248 2.48 22.25 -2.48
N LEU A 249 3.77 21.93 -2.45
CA LEU A 249 4.38 21.05 -3.43
C LEU A 249 3.97 19.58 -3.25
N GLN A 250 3.74 19.10 -2.03
CA GLN A 250 3.19 17.74 -1.81
C GLN A 250 1.75 17.66 -2.34
N LYS A 251 0.92 18.67 -2.03
CA LYS A 251 -0.48 18.70 -2.47
C LYS A 251 -0.59 18.74 -3.99
N MET A 252 0.19 19.58 -4.66
CA MET A 252 0.22 19.64 -6.13
C MET A 252 0.68 18.33 -6.75
N THR A 253 1.69 17.67 -6.18
CA THR A 253 2.15 16.35 -6.64
C THR A 253 1.03 15.32 -6.53
N VAL A 254 0.29 15.32 -5.42
CA VAL A 254 -0.84 14.40 -5.22
C VAL A 254 -2.02 14.70 -6.15
N LEU A 255 -2.37 15.97 -6.35
CA LEU A 255 -3.45 16.35 -7.27
C LEU A 255 -3.11 15.97 -8.72
N SER A 256 -1.88 16.24 -9.17
CA SER A 256 -1.42 15.84 -10.51
C SER A 256 -1.43 14.32 -10.69
N LEU A 257 -0.99 13.56 -9.68
CA LEU A 257 -1.06 12.10 -9.70
C LEU A 257 -2.51 11.60 -9.78
N LEU A 258 -3.41 12.15 -8.96
CA LEU A 258 -4.83 11.79 -8.96
C LEU A 258 -5.49 12.10 -10.30
N GLU A 259 -5.21 13.25 -10.89
CA GLU A 259 -5.71 13.60 -12.23
C GLU A 259 -5.26 12.57 -13.27
N GLU A 260 -3.97 12.26 -13.30
CA GLU A 260 -3.37 11.31 -14.23
C GLU A 260 -3.95 9.90 -14.10
N VAL A 261 -4.04 9.40 -12.87
CA VAL A 261 -4.60 8.07 -12.58
C VAL A 261 -6.08 8.00 -12.91
N SER A 262 -6.82 9.09 -12.66
CA SER A 262 -8.27 9.14 -12.92
C SER A 262 -8.61 9.18 -14.41
N LYS A 263 -7.64 9.30 -15.32
CA LYS A 263 -7.89 9.16 -16.76
C LYS A 263 -8.22 7.73 -17.14
N ASP A 264 -7.71 6.74 -16.41
CA ASP A 264 -8.02 5.32 -16.63
C ASP A 264 -9.24 4.91 -15.78
N PRO A 265 -10.40 4.63 -16.40
CA PRO A 265 -11.61 4.29 -15.66
C PRO A 265 -11.48 2.96 -14.90
N GLN A 266 -10.68 2.02 -15.39
CA GLN A 266 -10.51 0.74 -14.73
C GLN A 266 -9.86 0.91 -13.37
N ILE A 267 -8.93 1.86 -13.22
CA ILE A 267 -8.33 2.16 -11.92
C ILE A 267 -9.37 2.67 -10.93
N ILE A 268 -10.25 3.58 -11.36
CA ILE A 268 -11.30 4.14 -10.50
C ILE A 268 -12.23 3.03 -10.00
N ILE A 269 -12.67 2.17 -10.91
CA ILE A 269 -13.55 1.05 -10.61
C ILE A 269 -12.86 0.04 -9.70
N ASP A 270 -11.62 -0.33 -10.00
CA ASP A 270 -10.83 -1.25 -9.18
C ASP A 270 -10.64 -0.69 -7.76
N VAL A 271 -10.39 0.62 -7.62
CA VAL A 271 -10.27 1.24 -6.29
C VAL A 271 -11.61 1.20 -5.55
N PHE A 272 -12.71 1.44 -6.24
CA PHE A 272 -14.03 1.35 -5.63
C PHE A 272 -14.38 -0.08 -5.18
N VAL A 273 -14.26 -1.06 -6.09
CA VAL A 273 -14.63 -2.46 -5.83
C VAL A 273 -13.71 -3.11 -4.80
N ASN A 274 -12.40 -2.89 -4.89
CA ASN A 274 -11.45 -3.58 -4.02
C ASN A 274 -11.38 -3.00 -2.60
N TYR A 275 -11.78 -1.75 -2.40
CA TYR A 275 -11.59 -1.07 -1.12
C TYR A 275 -12.90 -0.57 -0.52
N ASP A 276 -13.76 0.12 -1.28
CA ASP A 276 -15.02 0.66 -0.74
C ASP A 276 -16.10 -0.44 -0.58
N CYS A 277 -16.14 -1.41 -1.49
CA CYS A 277 -17.06 -2.57 -1.41
C CYS A 277 -16.51 -3.73 -0.55
N ASP A 278 -15.25 -3.67 -0.13
CA ASP A 278 -14.65 -4.68 0.75
C ASP A 278 -14.80 -4.26 2.22
N VAL A 279 -15.31 -5.16 3.07
CA VAL A 279 -15.71 -4.84 4.44
C VAL A 279 -14.51 -4.48 5.31
N ASP A 280 -13.39 -5.18 5.11
CA ASP A 280 -12.18 -5.05 5.93
C ASP A 280 -11.20 -3.99 5.40
N ALA A 281 -11.48 -3.42 4.22
CA ALA A 281 -10.61 -2.45 3.56
C ALA A 281 -11.04 -0.99 3.85
N PRO A 282 -10.12 -0.01 3.76
CA PRO A 282 -10.48 1.41 3.92
C PRO A 282 -11.34 1.92 2.74
N ASN A 283 -12.25 2.89 2.94
CA ASN A 283 -13.00 3.54 1.84
C ASN A 283 -12.10 4.53 1.09
N ILE A 284 -11.24 4.04 0.20
CA ILE A 284 -10.26 4.86 -0.51
C ILE A 284 -10.95 5.77 -1.53
N PHE A 285 -11.90 5.27 -2.31
CA PHE A 285 -12.56 6.06 -3.35
C PHE A 285 -13.39 7.19 -2.73
N GLU A 286 -14.26 6.87 -1.78
CA GLU A 286 -15.07 7.84 -1.04
C GLU A 286 -14.19 8.93 -0.38
N ARG A 287 -13.12 8.54 0.32
CA ARG A 287 -12.21 9.50 0.96
C ARG A 287 -11.46 10.37 -0.05
N THR A 288 -11.09 9.82 -1.21
CA THR A 288 -10.46 10.59 -2.29
C THR A 288 -11.42 11.67 -2.80
N VAL A 289 -12.66 11.29 -3.14
CA VAL A 289 -13.68 12.24 -3.62
C VAL A 289 -13.97 13.30 -2.56
N ASN A 290 -14.14 12.91 -1.30
CA ASN A 290 -14.36 13.85 -0.19
C ASN A 290 -13.17 14.77 0.06
N GLY A 291 -11.94 14.27 -0.05
CA GLY A 291 -10.71 15.06 0.10
C GLY A 291 -10.54 16.09 -1.02
N LEU A 292 -10.84 15.70 -2.27
CA LEU A 292 -10.88 16.61 -3.42
C LEU A 292 -11.97 17.67 -3.24
N LEU A 293 -13.18 17.27 -2.81
CA LEU A 293 -14.28 18.19 -2.54
C LEU A 293 -13.92 19.21 -1.46
N LYS A 294 -13.35 18.78 -0.34
CA LYS A 294 -12.90 19.68 0.72
C LYS A 294 -11.81 20.64 0.24
N THR A 295 -10.88 20.16 -0.59
CA THR A 295 -9.84 21.01 -1.17
C THR A 295 -10.43 22.01 -2.18
N ALA A 296 -11.46 21.62 -2.95
CA ALA A 296 -12.20 22.50 -3.85
C ALA A 296 -13.02 23.59 -3.12
N LEU A 297 -13.57 23.26 -1.94
CA LEU A 297 -14.29 24.20 -1.09
C LEU A 297 -13.35 25.14 -0.31
N GLY A 298 -12.10 24.74 -0.14
CA GLY A 298 -11.07 25.46 0.60
C GLY A 298 -11.25 25.36 2.14
N PRO A 299 -10.40 26.08 2.90
CA PRO A 299 -10.44 26.03 4.36
C PRO A 299 -11.79 26.53 4.91
N PRO A 300 -12.32 25.93 5.99
CA PRO A 300 -13.55 26.39 6.61
C PRO A 300 -13.52 27.88 7.00
N PRO A 301 -14.65 28.61 6.92
CA PRO A 301 -14.71 30.00 7.34
C PRO A 301 -14.22 30.19 8.78
N GLY A 302 -13.31 31.14 8.99
CA GLY A 302 -12.72 31.43 10.32
C GLY A 302 -11.56 30.52 10.74
N SER A 303 -11.15 29.55 9.92
CA SER A 303 -9.93 28.76 10.17
C SER A 303 -8.67 29.50 9.71
N THR A 304 -7.58 29.36 10.47
CA THR A 304 -6.26 29.84 10.07
C THR A 304 -5.61 28.84 9.11
N THR A 305 -5.16 29.32 7.96
CA THR A 305 -4.45 28.53 6.94
C THR A 305 -3.08 29.14 6.64
N THR A 306 -2.12 28.30 6.27
CA THR A 306 -0.80 28.73 5.77
C THR A 306 -0.81 29.13 4.30
N LEU A 307 -1.92 28.95 3.60
CA LEU A 307 -2.00 29.18 2.16
C LEU A 307 -2.06 30.66 1.80
N SER A 308 -1.32 31.04 0.76
CA SER A 308 -1.55 32.32 0.09
C SER A 308 -2.83 32.26 -0.75
N PRO A 309 -3.47 33.41 -1.05
CA PRO A 309 -4.68 33.44 -1.88
C PRO A 309 -4.51 32.78 -3.25
N VAL A 310 -3.34 32.94 -3.87
CA VAL A 310 -3.01 32.31 -5.16
C VAL A 310 -2.95 30.79 -5.02
N GLN A 311 -2.29 30.29 -3.98
CA GLN A 311 -2.18 28.85 -3.73
C GLN A 311 -3.55 28.21 -3.44
N ASP A 312 -4.42 28.90 -2.69
CA ASP A 312 -5.79 28.43 -2.45
C ASP A 312 -6.59 28.33 -3.77
N ILE A 313 -6.55 29.36 -4.61
CA ILE A 313 -7.23 29.33 -5.92
C ILE A 313 -6.69 28.19 -6.79
N THR A 314 -5.37 27.99 -6.84
CA THR A 314 -4.77 26.88 -7.58
C THR A 314 -5.24 25.53 -7.07
N PHE A 315 -5.23 25.30 -5.76
CA PHE A 315 -5.73 24.06 -5.17
C PHE A 315 -7.19 23.79 -5.49
N ARG A 316 -8.03 24.82 -5.43
CA ARG A 316 -9.44 24.68 -5.78
C ARG A 316 -9.61 24.28 -7.24
N SER A 317 -8.92 24.97 -8.15
CA SER A 317 -8.97 24.70 -9.58
C SER A 317 -8.52 23.27 -9.91
N GLU A 318 -7.37 22.84 -9.40
CA GLU A 318 -6.82 21.50 -9.65
C GLU A 318 -7.67 20.39 -9.01
N SER A 319 -8.29 20.65 -7.85
CA SER A 319 -9.18 19.68 -7.21
C SER A 319 -10.49 19.50 -8.00
N VAL A 320 -11.07 20.59 -8.50
CA VAL A 320 -12.23 20.54 -9.40
C VAL A 320 -11.87 19.81 -10.69
N LYS A 321 -10.70 20.07 -11.26
CA LYS A 321 -10.20 19.37 -12.45
C LYS A 321 -10.14 17.85 -12.22
N CYS A 322 -9.60 17.41 -11.08
CA CYS A 322 -9.59 15.98 -10.71
C CYS A 322 -11.00 15.39 -10.62
N LEU A 323 -11.93 16.06 -9.95
CA LEU A 323 -13.32 15.61 -9.82
C LEU A 323 -14.00 15.47 -11.20
N VAL A 324 -13.80 16.46 -12.08
CA VAL A 324 -14.31 16.42 -13.45
C VAL A 324 -13.70 15.26 -14.23
N THR A 325 -12.39 15.01 -14.10
CA THR A 325 -11.71 13.88 -14.75
C THR A 325 -12.27 12.53 -14.29
N ILE A 326 -12.52 12.36 -12.98
CA ILE A 326 -13.16 11.14 -12.44
C ILE A 326 -14.54 10.91 -13.10
N ILE A 327 -15.39 11.94 -13.10
CA ILE A 327 -16.74 11.84 -13.68
C ILE A 327 -16.68 11.54 -15.18
N LYS A 328 -15.82 12.25 -15.92
CA LYS A 328 -15.63 12.02 -17.36
C LYS A 328 -15.17 10.60 -17.64
N SER A 329 -14.18 10.10 -16.89
CA SER A 329 -13.63 8.77 -17.07
C SER A 329 -14.68 7.68 -16.82
N MET A 330 -15.45 7.80 -15.72
CA MET A 330 -16.57 6.90 -15.44
C MET A 330 -17.65 6.96 -16.52
N GLY A 331 -17.97 8.16 -17.03
CA GLY A 331 -18.90 8.33 -18.15
C GLY A 331 -18.42 7.63 -19.42
N THR A 332 -17.15 7.82 -19.79
CA THR A 332 -16.57 7.15 -20.97
C THR A 332 -16.56 5.62 -20.84
N TRP A 333 -16.36 5.10 -19.63
CA TRP A 333 -16.44 3.67 -19.38
C TRP A 333 -17.87 3.15 -19.49
N MET A 334 -18.84 3.86 -18.92
CA MET A 334 -20.26 3.51 -19.04
C MET A 334 -20.71 3.48 -20.50
N ASP A 335 -20.32 4.49 -21.29
CA ASP A 335 -20.62 4.54 -22.73
C ASP A 335 -20.00 3.36 -23.49
N GLN A 336 -18.83 2.87 -23.07
CA GLN A 336 -18.20 1.68 -23.65
C GLN A 336 -18.97 0.41 -23.31
N GLN A 337 -19.44 0.25 -22.06
CA GLN A 337 -20.22 -0.92 -21.65
C GLN A 337 -21.58 -0.98 -22.35
N LEU A 338 -22.26 0.17 -22.51
CA LEU A 338 -23.56 0.23 -23.17
C LEU A 338 -23.49 -0.11 -24.66
N LYS A 339 -22.37 0.17 -25.33
CA LYS A 339 -22.15 -0.18 -26.75
C LYS A 339 -21.87 -1.66 -27.00
N VAL A 340 -21.41 -2.40 -25.99
CA VAL A 340 -21.12 -3.84 -26.11
C VAL A 340 -22.40 -4.70 -26.01
N GLY A 341 -23.51 -4.11 -25.54
CA GLY A 341 -24.80 -4.79 -25.35
C GLY A 341 -25.78 -4.77 -26.54
N GLU A 342 -25.43 -4.21 -27.70
CA GLU A 342 -26.26 -4.34 -28.92
C GLU A 342 -25.84 -5.63 -29.68
N PRO A 343 -26.69 -6.68 -29.77
CA PRO A 343 -26.43 -7.77 -30.70
C PRO A 343 -26.49 -7.20 -32.11
N ASN A 344 -25.44 -7.44 -32.91
CA ASN A 344 -25.40 -7.07 -34.32
C ASN A 344 -26.67 -7.55 -35.04
N LEU A 345 -27.60 -6.63 -35.31
CA LEU A 345 -28.57 -6.80 -36.39
C LEU A 345 -27.81 -6.64 -37.69
N ASP A 346 -27.29 -7.76 -38.18
CA ASP A 346 -26.66 -7.83 -39.49
C ASP A 346 -27.63 -7.34 -40.56
N LYS A 347 -27.08 -6.46 -41.40
CA LYS A 347 -27.70 -5.82 -42.54
C LYS A 347 -28.31 -6.87 -43.47
N VAL A 348 -29.64 -6.92 -43.57
CA VAL A 348 -30.30 -7.48 -44.74
C VAL A 348 -30.28 -6.41 -45.82
N SER A 349 -29.47 -6.62 -46.86
CA SER A 349 -29.47 -5.80 -48.06
C SER A 349 -30.78 -6.00 -48.83
N ASP A 350 -31.37 -4.89 -49.28
CA ASP A 350 -32.44 -4.87 -50.27
C ASP A 350 -32.06 -5.66 -51.53
N HIS A 351 -32.80 -6.71 -51.85
CA HIS A 351 -33.00 -7.15 -53.23
C HIS A 351 -34.41 -7.73 -53.41
N GLU A 352 -35.21 -6.93 -54.12
CA GLU A 352 -36.32 -7.21 -55.05
C GLU A 352 -37.08 -8.56 -55.01
N VAL A 353 -38.42 -8.45 -54.95
CA VAL A 353 -39.41 -9.53 -55.19
C VAL A 353 -39.54 -9.78 -56.72
N PRO A 354 -39.90 -11.00 -57.21
CA PRO A 354 -41.34 -11.32 -57.36
C PRO A 354 -41.75 -12.82 -57.20
N GLU A 355 -42.98 -12.99 -56.68
CA GLU A 355 -44.02 -14.01 -56.97
C GLU A 355 -43.70 -15.51 -57.17
N ALA A 356 -44.33 -16.39 -56.35
CA ALA A 356 -45.31 -17.41 -56.80
C ALA A 356 -45.76 -18.41 -55.70
N ALA A 357 -47.08 -18.48 -55.51
CA ALA A 357 -47.96 -19.63 -55.26
C ALA A 357 -47.63 -20.80 -54.27
N ALA A 358 -48.48 -20.89 -53.22
CA ALA A 358 -49.30 -22.04 -52.76
C ALA A 358 -48.69 -23.33 -52.15
N SER A 359 -49.21 -23.74 -50.96
CA SER A 359 -49.47 -25.12 -50.44
C SER A 359 -49.23 -25.17 -48.90
N VAL A 360 -50.23 -25.13 -47.99
CA VAL A 360 -51.16 -26.19 -47.47
C VAL A 360 -50.56 -27.18 -46.44
N CYS A 361 -51.28 -27.32 -45.31
CA CYS A 361 -51.29 -28.37 -44.24
C CYS A 361 -50.12 -28.44 -43.23
N GLU A 362 -50.26 -28.88 -41.96
CA GLU A 362 -51.35 -29.01 -40.95
C GLU A 362 -50.68 -29.56 -39.65
N GLU A 363 -51.31 -29.31 -38.49
CA GLU A 363 -51.28 -30.07 -37.21
C GLU A 363 -50.01 -30.25 -36.33
N GLY A 364 -50.15 -29.89 -35.04
CA GLY A 364 -50.03 -30.89 -33.95
C GLY A 364 -48.96 -30.72 -32.85
N ASN A 365 -49.42 -30.32 -31.64
CA ASN A 365 -49.01 -30.73 -30.28
C ASN A 365 -47.61 -30.44 -29.67
N ILE A 366 -47.62 -29.51 -28.69
CA ILE A 366 -47.11 -29.53 -27.29
C ILE A 366 -46.15 -30.68 -26.88
N ILE A 367 -44.95 -30.36 -26.36
CA ILE A 367 -44.46 -30.53 -24.96
C ILE A 367 -43.06 -29.89 -24.79
N ASP A 368 -42.97 -29.14 -23.68
CA ASP A 368 -41.89 -28.54 -22.89
C ASP A 368 -40.50 -29.24 -22.86
N TYR A 369 -39.42 -28.48 -23.06
CA TYR A 369 -38.11 -28.63 -22.40
C TYR A 369 -37.28 -27.34 -22.54
N GLU A 370 -37.07 -26.68 -21.39
CA GLU A 370 -35.95 -25.84 -20.97
C GLU A 370 -34.87 -25.45 -22.00
N LEU A 371 -34.71 -24.14 -22.22
CA LEU A 371 -33.40 -23.53 -22.45
C LEU A 371 -33.27 -22.23 -21.63
N HIS A 372 -32.34 -22.29 -20.69
CA HIS A 372 -31.83 -21.25 -19.80
C HIS A 372 -31.55 -19.89 -20.51
N PRO A 373 -31.87 -18.75 -19.89
CA PRO A 373 -31.27 -17.47 -20.23
C PRO A 373 -29.97 -17.27 -19.42
N GLU A 374 -28.83 -17.22 -20.10
CA GLU A 374 -27.51 -16.83 -19.57
C GLU A 374 -27.39 -15.32 -19.27
N ALA A 375 -28.46 -14.69 -18.75
CA ALA A 375 -28.49 -13.26 -18.42
C ALA A 375 -28.33 -12.96 -16.91
N ASN A 376 -28.20 -13.98 -16.06
CA ASN A 376 -28.31 -13.84 -14.59
C ASN A 376 -26.97 -13.70 -13.83
N SER A 377 -25.80 -13.84 -14.47
CA SER A 377 -24.51 -13.82 -13.75
C SER A 377 -24.00 -12.41 -13.41
N GLU A 378 -24.14 -11.44 -14.32
CA GLU A 378 -23.69 -10.06 -14.09
C GLU A 378 -24.58 -9.28 -13.10
N PHE A 379 -25.90 -9.51 -13.16
CA PHE A 379 -26.85 -8.92 -12.20
C PHE A 379 -26.60 -9.43 -10.78
N SER A 380 -26.19 -10.69 -10.63
CA SER A 380 -25.82 -11.30 -9.35
C SER A 380 -24.55 -10.67 -8.75
N GLY A 381 -23.54 -10.36 -9.57
CA GLY A 381 -22.31 -9.71 -9.13
C GLY A 381 -22.49 -8.28 -8.62
N ALA A 382 -23.27 -7.47 -9.34
CA ALA A 382 -23.54 -6.08 -8.94
C ALA A 382 -24.37 -5.99 -7.65
N ALA A 383 -25.43 -6.81 -7.55
CA ALA A 383 -26.27 -6.86 -6.34
C ALA A 383 -25.46 -7.33 -5.11
N ALA A 384 -24.55 -8.30 -5.28
CA ALA A 384 -23.66 -8.75 -4.21
C ALA A 384 -22.70 -7.63 -3.74
N LEU A 385 -22.14 -6.85 -4.66
CA LEU A 385 -21.29 -5.70 -4.33
C LEU A 385 -22.05 -4.60 -3.61
N GLU A 386 -23.27 -4.31 -4.04
CA GLU A 386 -24.15 -3.34 -3.38
C GLU A 386 -24.50 -3.80 -1.95
N GLN A 387 -24.86 -5.07 -1.78
CA GLN A 387 -25.15 -5.64 -0.46
C GLN A 387 -23.93 -5.58 0.47
N ARG A 388 -22.74 -5.93 -0.02
CA ARG A 388 -21.48 -5.81 0.75
C ARG A 388 -21.21 -4.37 1.17
N ARG A 389 -21.39 -3.41 0.25
CA ARG A 389 -21.21 -1.99 0.56
C ARG A 389 -22.23 -1.48 1.57
N ALA A 390 -23.51 -1.83 1.42
CA ALA A 390 -24.55 -1.47 2.37
C ALA A 390 -24.24 -2.02 3.77
N TYR A 391 -23.86 -3.30 3.86
CA TYR A 391 -23.43 -3.93 5.10
C TYR A 391 -22.27 -3.18 5.76
N LYS A 392 -21.23 -2.83 4.98
CA LYS A 392 -20.07 -2.08 5.46
C LYS A 392 -20.45 -0.69 5.99
N LEU A 393 -21.31 0.05 5.26
CA LEU A 393 -21.75 1.39 5.67
C LEU A 393 -22.51 1.37 7.00
N GLU A 394 -23.33 0.34 7.22
CA GLU A 394 -24.03 0.16 8.50
C GLU A 394 -23.05 -0.11 9.65
N ILE A 395 -22.04 -0.97 9.45
CA ILE A 395 -20.98 -1.18 10.44
C ILE A 395 -20.23 0.13 10.74
N GLN A 396 -19.79 0.85 9.70
CA GLN A 396 -19.06 2.11 9.87
C GLN A 396 -19.89 3.17 10.59
N LYS A 397 -21.20 3.24 10.31
CA LYS A 397 -22.14 4.09 11.04
C LYS A 397 -22.23 3.68 12.51
N GLY A 398 -22.30 2.38 12.81
CA GLY A 398 -22.28 1.85 14.18
C GLY A 398 -20.99 2.17 14.92
N VAL A 399 -19.83 2.01 14.29
CA VAL A 399 -18.52 2.39 14.82
C VAL A 399 -18.44 3.90 15.11
N SER A 400 -18.93 4.74 14.20
CA SER A 400 -19.00 6.20 14.39
C SER A 400 -19.91 6.59 15.56
N LEU A 401 -21.05 5.91 15.71
CA LEU A 401 -21.94 6.08 16.86
C LEU A 401 -21.29 5.60 18.15
N PHE A 402 -20.60 4.46 18.14
CA PHE A 402 -19.87 3.92 19.29
C PHE A 402 -18.82 4.92 19.78
N ASN A 403 -18.00 5.44 18.87
CA ASN A 403 -16.95 6.42 19.18
C ASN A 403 -17.49 7.73 19.77
N ARG A 404 -18.78 8.04 19.60
CA ARG A 404 -19.46 9.18 20.22
C ARG A 404 -20.20 8.81 21.51
N LYS A 405 -20.91 7.68 21.50
CA LYS A 405 -21.75 7.15 22.56
C LYS A 405 -21.74 5.61 22.49
N PRO A 406 -20.90 4.93 23.28
CA PRO A 406 -20.66 3.49 23.19
C PRO A 406 -21.92 2.64 23.17
N SER A 407 -22.78 2.78 24.20
CA SER A 407 -24.00 1.98 24.33
C SER A 407 -24.92 2.14 23.12
N LYS A 408 -25.12 3.37 22.62
CA LYS A 408 -25.94 3.62 21.43
C LYS A 408 -25.35 3.01 20.16
N GLY A 409 -24.02 2.97 20.04
CA GLY A 409 -23.35 2.33 18.92
C GLY A 409 -23.56 0.82 18.91
N ILE A 410 -23.43 0.19 20.08
CA ILE A 410 -23.69 -1.25 20.27
C ILE A 410 -25.17 -1.56 20.00
N ASP A 411 -26.11 -0.79 20.58
CA ASP A 411 -27.55 -0.96 20.36
C ASP A 411 -27.92 -0.83 18.87
N PHE A 412 -27.29 0.10 18.16
CA PHE A 412 -27.49 0.27 16.73
C PHE A 412 -27.00 -0.96 15.93
N LEU A 413 -25.82 -1.49 16.28
CA LEU A 413 -25.25 -2.66 15.60
C LEU A 413 -26.05 -3.94 15.88
N MET A 414 -26.59 -4.09 17.10
CA MET A 414 -27.49 -5.18 17.47
C MET A 414 -28.83 -5.09 16.74
N SER A 415 -29.46 -3.91 16.76
CA SER A 415 -30.76 -3.70 16.10
C SER A 415 -30.70 -3.87 14.59
N THR A 416 -29.57 -3.56 13.97
CA THR A 416 -29.31 -3.80 12.54
C THR A 416 -28.78 -5.21 12.24
N LYS A 417 -28.71 -6.10 13.24
CA LYS A 417 -28.21 -7.49 13.13
C LYS A 417 -26.80 -7.62 12.56
N LYS A 418 -25.95 -6.60 12.77
CA LYS A 418 -24.53 -6.61 12.39
C LYS A 418 -23.64 -7.13 13.50
N LEU A 419 -24.14 -7.08 14.72
CA LEU A 419 -23.51 -7.59 15.91
C LEU A 419 -24.50 -8.52 16.61
N GLY A 420 -24.00 -9.66 17.09
CA GLY A 420 -24.82 -10.54 17.92
C GLY A 420 -25.16 -9.90 19.27
N ASN A 421 -26.23 -10.37 19.88
CA ASN A 421 -26.72 -9.82 21.16
C ASN A 421 -25.99 -10.44 22.38
N SER A 422 -25.02 -11.33 22.16
CA SER A 422 -24.26 -11.95 23.25
C SER A 422 -23.10 -11.06 23.70
N PRO A 423 -22.73 -11.07 25.00
CA PRO A 423 -21.54 -10.38 25.48
C PRO A 423 -20.25 -10.79 24.76
N GLU A 424 -20.15 -12.05 24.34
CA GLU A 424 -19.02 -12.62 23.60
C GLU A 424 -18.89 -12.04 22.19
N ASP A 425 -20.01 -11.84 21.50
CA ASP A 425 -20.02 -11.21 20.17
C ASP A 425 -19.55 -9.76 20.25
N VAL A 426 -20.04 -9.01 21.25
CA VAL A 426 -19.60 -7.62 21.49
C VAL A 426 -18.12 -7.58 21.86
N ALA A 427 -17.66 -8.48 22.72
CA ALA A 427 -16.25 -8.58 23.07
C ALA A 427 -15.35 -8.85 21.85
N SER A 428 -15.75 -9.79 20.99
CA SER A 428 -15.05 -10.09 19.72
C SER A 428 -15.03 -8.87 18.79
N PHE A 429 -16.16 -8.16 18.68
CA PHE A 429 -16.25 -6.92 17.92
C PHE A 429 -15.31 -5.83 18.45
N LEU A 430 -15.29 -5.58 19.77
CA LEU A 430 -14.39 -4.58 20.37
C LEU A 430 -12.91 -4.91 20.17
N LYS A 431 -12.56 -6.19 20.02
CA LYS A 431 -11.19 -6.66 19.80
C LYS A 431 -10.74 -6.55 18.34
N ASN A 432 -11.64 -6.85 17.40
CA ASN A 432 -11.29 -7.06 15.99
C ASN A 432 -11.74 -5.91 15.06
N ALA A 433 -12.76 -5.14 15.43
CA ALA A 433 -13.33 -4.14 14.54
C ALA A 433 -12.39 -2.95 14.33
N THR A 434 -12.18 -2.60 13.07
CA THR A 434 -11.36 -1.44 12.69
C THR A 434 -12.09 -0.13 12.93
N GLY A 435 -11.36 0.92 13.31
CA GLY A 435 -11.90 2.28 13.45
C GLY A 435 -12.56 2.61 14.79
N LEU A 436 -12.61 1.66 15.73
CA LEU A 436 -12.99 1.94 17.12
C LEU A 436 -11.87 2.74 17.82
N ASN A 437 -12.27 3.74 18.62
CA ASN A 437 -11.33 4.53 19.40
C ASN A 437 -10.89 3.73 20.64
N PRO A 438 -9.57 3.44 20.82
CA PRO A 438 -9.07 2.67 21.96
C PRO A 438 -9.44 3.23 23.33
N SER A 439 -9.55 4.56 23.47
CA SER A 439 -9.97 5.18 24.74
C SER A 439 -11.44 4.92 25.03
N ILE A 440 -12.29 5.00 24.00
CA ILE A 440 -13.72 4.78 24.13
C ILE A 440 -14.04 3.31 24.40
N ILE A 441 -13.25 2.37 23.84
CA ILE A 441 -13.31 0.95 24.18
C ILE A 441 -13.03 0.77 25.68
N GLY A 442 -11.95 1.36 26.18
CA GLY A 442 -11.59 1.27 27.60
C GLY A 442 -12.67 1.84 28.51
N ASP A 443 -13.22 3.00 28.17
CA ASP A 443 -14.29 3.64 28.95
C ASP A 443 -15.54 2.76 29.03
N TYR A 444 -15.91 2.10 27.93
CA TYR A 444 -17.05 1.18 27.86
C TYR A 444 -16.83 -0.10 28.66
N LEU A 445 -15.65 -0.73 28.52
CA LEU A 445 -15.28 -1.92 29.30
C LEU A 445 -15.22 -1.62 30.81
N GLY A 446 -14.94 -0.37 31.17
CA GLY A 446 -14.95 0.08 32.55
C GLY A 446 -16.35 0.36 33.12
N GLU A 447 -17.43 0.35 32.34
CA GLU A 447 -18.76 0.68 32.85
C GLU A 447 -19.29 -0.32 33.88
N ARG A 448 -20.15 0.18 34.79
CA ARG A 448 -20.75 -0.63 35.87
C ARG A 448 -22.11 -1.24 35.50
N GLU A 449 -22.65 -0.87 34.34
CA GLU A 449 -23.92 -1.40 33.85
C GLU A 449 -23.81 -2.90 33.59
N GLU A 450 -24.90 -3.65 33.80
CA GLU A 450 -24.88 -5.12 33.78
C GLU A 450 -24.37 -5.68 32.44
N PHE A 451 -24.82 -5.13 31.32
CA PHE A 451 -24.43 -5.63 30.01
C PHE A 451 -22.96 -5.29 29.66
N PRO A 452 -22.48 -4.02 29.74
CA PRO A 452 -21.06 -3.71 29.58
C PRO A 452 -20.13 -4.49 30.52
N LEU A 453 -20.54 -4.74 31.76
CA LEU A 453 -19.77 -5.55 32.71
C LEU A 453 -19.60 -7.00 32.22
N LYS A 454 -20.69 -7.62 31.74
CA LYS A 454 -20.61 -8.96 31.12
C LYS A 454 -19.73 -8.98 29.88
N VAL A 455 -19.80 -7.92 29.05
CA VAL A 455 -18.91 -7.76 27.89
C VAL A 455 -17.45 -7.67 28.32
N MET A 456 -17.14 -6.94 29.39
CA MET A 456 -15.78 -6.86 29.94
C MET A 456 -15.28 -8.24 30.38
N HIS A 457 -16.11 -9.01 31.09
CA HIS A 457 -15.74 -10.39 31.46
C HIS A 457 -15.44 -11.24 30.22
N ALA A 458 -16.33 -11.24 29.22
CA ALA A 458 -16.14 -11.98 27.97
C ALA A 458 -14.88 -11.51 27.20
N TYR A 459 -14.60 -10.19 27.21
CA TYR A 459 -13.43 -9.61 26.57
C TYR A 459 -12.15 -10.14 27.19
N VAL A 460 -12.03 -10.09 28.53
CA VAL A 460 -10.87 -10.61 29.25
C VAL A 460 -10.75 -12.13 29.10
N ASP A 461 -11.86 -12.86 29.20
CA ASP A 461 -11.88 -14.32 29.07
C ASP A 461 -11.53 -14.80 27.64
N SER A 462 -11.60 -13.92 26.63
CA SER A 462 -11.13 -14.20 25.26
C SER A 462 -9.61 -14.24 25.09
N PHE A 463 -8.84 -13.84 26.11
CA PHE A 463 -7.38 -13.89 26.08
C PHE A 463 -6.87 -15.24 26.57
N ASN A 464 -5.85 -15.75 25.87
CA ASN A 464 -5.03 -16.87 26.33
C ASN A 464 -3.70 -16.32 26.84
N PHE A 465 -3.44 -16.48 28.14
CA PHE A 465 -2.20 -16.05 28.80
C PHE A 465 -1.30 -17.24 29.19
N GLU A 466 -1.62 -18.44 28.76
CA GLU A 466 -0.86 -19.65 29.08
C GLU A 466 0.60 -19.52 28.62
N GLY A 467 1.54 -19.72 29.55
CA GLY A 467 2.98 -19.64 29.28
C GLY A 467 3.55 -18.23 29.12
N MET A 468 2.73 -17.18 29.28
CA MET A 468 3.19 -15.78 29.27
C MET A 468 3.61 -15.32 30.66
N ASP A 469 4.73 -14.59 30.73
CA ASP A 469 5.10 -13.85 31.94
C ASP A 469 4.06 -12.75 32.25
N PHE A 470 3.94 -12.38 33.53
CA PHE A 470 2.95 -11.39 33.98
C PHE A 470 3.14 -10.02 33.29
N GLY A 471 4.39 -9.58 33.11
CA GLY A 471 4.69 -8.32 32.42
C GLY A 471 4.36 -8.37 30.92
N GLU A 472 4.49 -9.54 30.29
CA GLU A 472 4.12 -9.76 28.90
C GLU A 472 2.59 -9.82 28.72
N SER A 473 1.90 -10.54 29.60
CA SER A 473 0.45 -10.72 29.54
C SER A 473 -0.30 -9.40 29.72
N ILE A 474 0.11 -8.55 30.66
CA ILE A 474 -0.51 -7.24 30.88
C ILE A 474 -0.28 -6.31 29.69
N ARG A 475 0.93 -6.33 29.10
CA ARG A 475 1.22 -5.56 27.87
C ARG A 475 0.40 -6.08 26.69
N TYR A 476 0.25 -7.39 26.55
CA TYR A 476 -0.55 -8.00 25.50
C TYR A 476 -2.04 -7.63 25.64
N PHE A 477 -2.57 -7.69 26.86
CA PHE A 477 -3.95 -7.31 27.19
C PHE A 477 -4.23 -5.83 26.89
N LEU A 478 -3.36 -4.92 27.33
CA LEU A 478 -3.53 -3.47 27.17
C LEU A 478 -3.21 -2.93 25.76
N ARG A 479 -2.87 -3.79 24.79
CA ARG A 479 -2.73 -3.37 23.37
C ARG A 479 -4.07 -3.02 22.74
N GLY A 480 -5.17 -3.64 23.19
CA GLY A 480 -6.49 -3.50 22.55
C GLY A 480 -7.25 -2.22 22.89
N PHE A 481 -6.92 -1.55 24.00
CA PHE A 481 -7.64 -0.36 24.45
C PHE A 481 -6.72 0.56 25.29
N ARG A 482 -7.19 1.74 25.66
CA ARG A 482 -6.51 2.63 26.62
C ARG A 482 -7.26 2.57 27.96
N LEU A 483 -6.52 2.43 29.06
CA LEU A 483 -7.15 2.39 30.38
C LEU A 483 -7.89 3.70 30.68
N PRO A 484 -9.10 3.62 31.27
CA PRO A 484 -9.82 4.81 31.75
C PRO A 484 -9.03 5.57 32.80
N GLY A 485 -9.32 6.86 32.98
CA GLY A 485 -8.72 7.67 34.05
C GLY A 485 -9.35 7.48 35.43
N GLU A 486 -10.56 6.89 35.49
CA GLU A 486 -11.29 6.69 36.74
C GLU A 486 -10.80 5.43 37.47
N ALA A 487 -10.33 5.60 38.72
CA ALA A 487 -9.76 4.51 39.52
C ALA A 487 -10.72 3.30 39.64
N GLN A 488 -12.02 3.54 39.84
CA GLN A 488 -13.02 2.47 39.94
C GLN A 488 -13.19 1.66 38.65
N LYS A 489 -12.95 2.27 37.49
CA LYS A 489 -13.00 1.57 36.19
C LYS A 489 -11.75 0.72 36.00
N ILE A 490 -10.59 1.25 36.33
CA ILE A 490 -9.31 0.52 36.30
C ILE A 490 -9.38 -0.70 37.22
N ASP A 491 -9.88 -0.51 38.44
CA ASP A 491 -10.05 -1.53 39.47
C ASP A 491 -10.77 -2.78 38.94
N ARG A 492 -11.98 -2.63 38.41
CA ARG A 492 -12.79 -3.72 37.82
C ARG A 492 -12.06 -4.48 36.72
N ILE A 493 -11.41 -3.75 35.82
CA ILE A 493 -10.70 -4.34 34.68
C ILE A 493 -9.49 -5.15 35.17
N MET A 494 -8.73 -4.60 36.12
CA MET A 494 -7.53 -5.25 36.67
C MET A 494 -7.87 -6.48 37.52
N GLU A 495 -8.97 -6.44 38.29
CA GLU A 495 -9.45 -7.58 39.07
C GLU A 495 -9.78 -8.77 38.15
N LYS A 496 -10.54 -8.51 37.08
CA LYS A 496 -10.88 -9.56 36.12
C LYS A 496 -9.67 -10.06 35.33
N PHE A 497 -8.73 -9.17 34.98
CA PHE A 497 -7.47 -9.56 34.36
C PHE A 497 -6.65 -10.51 35.25
N ALA A 498 -6.50 -10.18 36.54
CA ALA A 498 -5.78 -11.00 37.50
C ALA A 498 -6.43 -12.38 37.70
N GLU A 499 -7.76 -12.43 37.82
CA GLU A 499 -8.52 -13.67 37.87
C GLU A 499 -8.22 -14.55 36.64
N ARG A 500 -8.23 -13.96 35.44
CA ARG A 500 -7.97 -14.69 34.19
C ARG A 500 -6.52 -15.14 34.08
N TYR A 501 -5.56 -14.31 34.46
CA TYR A 501 -4.14 -14.68 34.42
C TYR A 501 -3.85 -15.88 35.32
N CYS A 502 -4.36 -15.88 36.56
CA CYS A 502 -4.19 -17.00 37.49
C CYS A 502 -4.89 -18.27 37.00
N LYS A 503 -6.03 -18.16 36.32
CA LYS A 503 -6.69 -19.32 35.68
C LYS A 503 -5.84 -19.94 34.56
N CYS A 504 -5.17 -19.10 33.77
CA CYS A 504 -4.25 -19.57 32.72
C CYS A 504 -2.90 -20.06 33.26
N ASN A 505 -2.45 -19.54 34.41
CA ASN A 505 -1.15 -19.85 35.01
C ASN A 505 -1.28 -20.17 36.51
N PRO A 506 -1.80 -21.36 36.87
CA PRO A 506 -2.11 -21.70 38.27
C PRO A 506 -0.92 -21.70 39.23
N ASN A 507 0.30 -21.87 38.70
CA ASN A 507 1.52 -21.97 39.51
C ASN A 507 2.25 -20.62 39.70
N SER A 508 1.80 -19.54 39.04
CA SER A 508 2.52 -18.26 39.05
C SER A 508 2.24 -17.41 40.30
N PHE A 509 1.03 -17.48 40.86
CA PHE A 509 0.63 -16.70 42.03
C PHE A 509 -0.14 -17.56 43.04
N THR A 510 0.01 -17.25 44.32
CA THR A 510 -0.70 -17.95 45.42
C THR A 510 -2.20 -17.62 45.47
N SER A 511 -2.60 -16.44 45.00
CA SER A 511 -4.01 -16.03 44.88
C SER A 511 -4.19 -14.99 43.76
N ALA A 512 -5.42 -14.86 43.24
CA ALA A 512 -5.78 -13.82 42.30
C ALA A 512 -5.60 -12.40 42.89
N GLU A 513 -5.74 -12.26 44.20
CA GLU A 513 -5.54 -10.99 44.92
C GLU A 513 -4.08 -10.52 44.82
N THR A 514 -3.09 -11.42 44.95
CA THR A 514 -1.67 -11.08 44.77
C THR A 514 -1.38 -10.61 43.34
N ALA A 515 -1.94 -11.28 42.34
CA ALA A 515 -1.81 -10.89 40.94
C ALA A 515 -2.50 -9.54 40.66
N TYR A 516 -3.64 -9.26 41.30
CA TYR A 516 -4.34 -7.99 41.20
C TYR A 516 -3.53 -6.83 41.80
N VAL A 517 -2.98 -6.99 43.01
CA VAL A 517 -2.12 -5.97 43.63
C VAL A 517 -0.91 -5.68 42.74
N LEU A 518 -0.28 -6.72 42.18
CA LEU A 518 0.82 -6.54 41.25
C LEU A 518 0.39 -5.82 39.96
N ALA A 519 -0.77 -6.15 39.39
CA ALA A 519 -1.30 -5.45 38.22
C ALA A 519 -1.45 -3.95 38.50
N TYR A 520 -2.06 -3.61 39.65
CA TYR A 520 -2.27 -2.22 40.05
C TYR A 520 -0.94 -1.48 40.27
N SER A 521 0.04 -2.12 40.91
CA SER A 521 1.39 -1.58 41.06
C SER A 521 2.09 -1.33 39.72
N VAL A 522 1.94 -2.22 38.74
CA VAL A 522 2.51 -2.03 37.39
C VAL A 522 1.88 -0.83 36.69
N ILE A 523 0.56 -0.63 36.80
CA ILE A 523 -0.11 0.55 36.21
C ILE A 523 0.32 1.84 36.90
N MET A 524 0.43 1.83 38.22
CA MET A 524 0.88 2.98 39.00
C MET A 524 2.33 3.34 38.68
N LEU A 525 3.22 2.33 38.60
CA LEU A 525 4.62 2.50 38.21
C LEU A 525 4.74 3.06 36.78
N ASN A 526 3.93 2.57 35.84
CA ASN A 526 3.94 3.08 34.47
C ASN A 526 3.50 4.55 34.41
N THR A 527 2.52 4.92 35.23
CA THR A 527 2.06 6.32 35.36
C THR A 527 3.16 7.19 35.97
N ASP A 528 3.81 6.75 37.04
CA ASP A 528 4.93 7.45 37.68
C ASP A 528 6.14 7.64 36.75
N ALA A 529 6.55 6.58 36.05
CA ALA A 529 7.74 6.59 35.21
C ALA A 529 7.61 7.48 33.96
N HIS A 530 6.40 7.58 33.39
CA HIS A 530 6.16 8.19 32.08
C HIS A 530 5.28 9.45 32.08
N ASN A 531 4.59 9.77 33.17
CA ASN A 531 3.81 11.00 33.27
C ASN A 531 4.71 12.19 33.65
N SER A 532 4.86 13.16 32.74
CA SER A 532 5.69 14.36 32.95
C SER A 532 5.21 15.26 34.08
N MET A 533 4.00 15.06 34.60
CA MET A 533 3.46 15.80 35.75
C MET A 533 3.99 15.28 37.10
N VAL A 534 4.54 14.06 37.13
CA VAL A 534 5.16 13.48 38.33
C VAL A 534 6.63 13.88 38.36
N LYS A 535 7.00 14.75 39.32
CA LYS A 535 8.35 15.32 39.41
C LYS A 535 9.33 14.40 40.12
N ASP A 536 8.86 13.69 41.14
CA ASP A 536 9.65 12.77 41.95
C ASP A 536 9.24 11.34 41.60
N LYS A 537 10.09 10.66 40.82
CA LYS A 537 9.84 9.28 40.38
C LYS A 537 10.24 8.28 41.45
N VAL A 538 9.52 7.16 41.53
CA VAL A 538 9.80 6.09 42.51
C VAL A 538 11.17 5.46 42.20
N PRO A 539 12.12 5.47 43.16
CA PRO A 539 13.42 4.81 43.00
C PRO A 539 13.26 3.29 42.91
N TRP A 540 14.16 2.62 42.18
CA TRP A 540 14.12 1.16 42.01
C TRP A 540 14.18 0.39 43.34
N GLU A 541 14.85 0.94 44.35
CA GLU A 541 14.97 0.40 45.71
C GLU A 541 13.66 0.41 46.51
N SER A 542 12.68 1.21 46.07
CA SER A 542 11.37 1.37 46.73
C SER A 542 10.25 0.56 46.06
N LEU A 543 10.58 -0.18 44.99
CA LEU A 543 9.72 -1.09 44.23
C LEU A 543 10.09 -2.54 44.55
#